data_AF-A0A1B7W3V8-F1
#
_entry.id   AF-A0A1B7W3V8-F1
#
_cell.length_a   1.000
_cell.length_b   1.000
_cell.length_c   1.000
_cell.angle_alpha   90.00
_cell.angle_beta   90.00
_cell.angle_gamma   90.00
#
_symmetry.space_group_name_H-M   'P 1'
#
loop_
_entity.id
_entity.type
_entity.pdbx_description
1 polymer ?
#
loop_
_entity_poly.entity_id
_entity_poly.type
_entity_poly.pdbx_seq_one_letter_code
_entity_poly.pdbx_strand_id
1 'polypeptide(L)'
;MLGLTGALSIALMIMFKGNTSDAENPSVSTKDNDTAVLMVTQERLEQLKTEMLTSWQKQAQAKGVSTDVPTNFQGIVVSEAKLPPEKKVIALTFDDGPWPNSTAKVLDILQKNRIKSTFFVVGQNVKNYPDLTKRIVTDGHTIANHTWHHWYHHMNAQVAAAEVANTGDI
;
A
#
# COMPACT_ATOMS: atom_id res chain seq x y z
N MET A 1 29.93 9.83 -15.53
CA MET A 1 29.14 8.70 -16.05
C MET A 1 27.71 8.87 -15.57
N LEU A 2 26.76 8.70 -16.50
CA LEU A 2 25.43 9.31 -16.51
C LEU A 2 24.59 9.07 -15.24
N GLY A 3 24.09 10.16 -14.66
CA GLY A 3 22.96 10.14 -13.72
C GLY A 3 21.65 10.20 -14.50
N LEU A 4 20.78 9.21 -14.31
CA LEU A 4 19.37 9.30 -14.64
C LEU A 4 18.58 9.56 -13.35
N THR A 5 18.21 10.81 -13.13
CA THR A 5 17.18 11.21 -12.18
C THR A 5 15.82 10.93 -12.82
N GLY A 6 15.19 9.82 -12.47
CA GLY A 6 13.80 9.52 -12.84
C GLY A 6 12.88 9.78 -11.66
N ALA A 7 12.37 11.01 -11.52
CA ALA A 7 11.22 11.29 -10.69
C ALA A 7 9.96 11.06 -11.55
N LEU A 8 9.16 10.04 -11.23
CA LEU A 8 7.82 9.89 -11.77
C LEU A 8 6.81 10.06 -10.63
N SER A 9 6.63 11.31 -10.21
CA SER A 9 5.50 11.72 -9.37
C SER A 9 4.27 11.80 -10.26
N ILE A 10 3.34 10.86 -10.12
CA ILE A 10 1.97 11.04 -10.60
C ILE A 10 1.08 11.09 -9.36
N ALA A 11 1.00 12.28 -8.76
CA ALA A 11 -0.03 12.62 -7.79
C ALA A 11 -1.31 12.91 -8.57
N LEU A 12 -2.31 12.03 -8.51
CA LEU A 12 -3.65 12.35 -8.99
C LEU A 12 -4.42 13.02 -7.84
N MET A 13 -4.38 14.34 -7.84
CA MET A 13 -5.10 15.21 -6.92
C MET A 13 -6.56 15.31 -7.39
N ILE A 14 -7.52 14.81 -6.62
CA ILE A 14 -8.95 15.12 -6.83
C ILE A 14 -9.40 16.01 -5.68
N MET A 15 -9.40 17.32 -5.93
CA MET A 15 -10.02 18.33 -5.07
C MET A 15 -11.54 18.33 -5.32
N PHE A 16 -12.33 17.90 -4.35
CA PHE A 16 -13.77 18.16 -4.35
C PHE A 16 -14.01 19.63 -3.94
N LYS A 17 -14.39 20.48 -4.89
CA LYS A 17 -14.94 21.80 -4.61
C LYS A 17 -16.47 21.69 -4.61
N GLY A 18 -17.06 21.63 -3.41
CA GLY A 18 -18.50 21.77 -3.24
C GLY A 18 -18.92 23.18 -3.66
N ASN A 19 -19.81 23.27 -4.65
CA ASN A 19 -20.42 24.53 -5.06
C ASN A 19 -21.86 24.53 -4.56
N THR A 20 -22.17 25.46 -3.66
CA THR A 20 -23.54 25.82 -3.26
C THR A 20 -24.24 26.47 -4.46
N SER A 21 -25.40 25.93 -4.83
CA SER A 21 -26.26 26.43 -5.90
C SER A 21 -27.41 27.26 -5.32
N ASP A 22 -27.56 28.49 -5.80
CA ASP A 22 -28.86 29.14 -5.98
C ASP A 22 -28.97 29.53 -7.45
N ALA A 23 -29.87 28.86 -8.18
CA ALA A 23 -30.68 29.38 -9.30
C ALA A 23 -31.32 28.22 -10.08
N GLU A 24 -32.63 28.10 -9.86
CA GLU A 24 -33.74 27.59 -10.67
C GLU A 24 -33.53 26.75 -11.95
N ASN A 25 -34.38 25.72 -12.02
CA ASN A 25 -34.56 24.69 -13.04
C ASN A 25 -35.16 25.24 -14.36
N PRO A 26 -35.01 24.54 -15.50
CA PRO A 26 -36.17 23.74 -15.91
C PRO A 26 -35.80 22.33 -16.39
N SER A 27 -36.72 21.43 -16.05
CA SER A 27 -36.73 20.00 -16.34
C SER A 27 -36.42 19.63 -17.80
N VAL A 28 -35.30 18.93 -18.01
CA VAL A 28 -35.05 18.10 -19.19
C VAL A 28 -34.89 16.65 -18.73
N SER A 29 -35.73 15.78 -19.27
CA SER A 29 -35.72 14.34 -19.03
C SER A 29 -34.62 13.69 -19.87
N THR A 30 -33.47 13.39 -19.25
CA THR A 30 -32.39 12.55 -19.83
C THR A 30 -31.91 11.54 -18.80
N LYS A 31 -32.67 10.47 -18.52
CA LYS A 31 -32.23 9.43 -17.57
C LYS A 31 -31.45 8.26 -18.21
N ASP A 32 -31.49 8.13 -19.53
CA ASP A 32 -30.94 6.92 -20.18
C ASP A 32 -29.50 7.10 -20.72
N ASN A 33 -29.11 8.32 -21.14
CA ASN A 33 -27.77 8.59 -21.67
C ASN A 33 -26.70 8.83 -20.60
N ASP A 34 -27.07 9.41 -19.46
CA ASP A 34 -26.11 9.70 -18.38
C ASP A 34 -25.59 8.41 -17.74
N THR A 35 -26.45 7.39 -17.64
CA THR A 35 -26.10 6.08 -17.08
C THR A 35 -25.09 5.35 -17.97
N ALA A 36 -25.28 5.36 -19.30
CA ALA A 36 -24.36 4.72 -20.24
C ALA A 36 -22.98 5.41 -20.27
N VAL A 37 -22.94 6.74 -20.25
CA VAL A 37 -21.67 7.50 -20.21
C VAL A 37 -20.95 7.30 -18.87
N LEU A 38 -21.66 7.28 -17.74
CA LEU A 38 -21.07 6.98 -16.43
C LEU A 38 -20.50 5.55 -16.36
N MET A 39 -21.18 4.56 -16.96
CA MET A 39 -20.70 3.18 -17.03
C MET A 39 -19.44 3.03 -17.90
N VAL A 40 -19.42 3.66 -19.09
CA VAL A 40 -18.23 3.70 -19.96
C VAL A 40 -17.04 4.38 -19.27
N THR A 41 -17.31 5.39 -18.45
CA THR A 41 -16.27 6.10 -17.69
C THR A 41 -15.68 5.20 -16.58
N GLN A 42 -16.52 4.43 -15.89
CA GLN A 42 -16.03 3.49 -14.86
C GLN A 42 -15.22 2.34 -15.46
N GLU A 43 -15.68 1.75 -16.55
CA GLU A 43 -14.92 0.70 -17.24
C GLU A 43 -13.53 1.22 -17.66
N ARG A 44 -13.46 2.44 -18.18
CA ARG A 44 -12.18 3.07 -18.54
C ARG A 44 -11.29 3.33 -17.32
N LEU A 45 -11.87 3.73 -16.19
CA LEU A 45 -11.13 3.95 -14.94
C LEU A 45 -10.57 2.63 -14.39
N GLU A 46 -11.34 1.54 -14.42
CA GLU A 46 -10.87 0.22 -14.00
C GLU A 46 -9.78 -0.32 -14.92
N GLN A 47 -9.90 -0.09 -16.23
CA GLN A 47 -8.85 -0.43 -17.18
C GLN A 47 -7.56 0.34 -16.89
N LEU A 48 -7.65 1.66 -16.67
CA LEU A 48 -6.49 2.49 -16.33
C LEU A 48 -5.85 2.06 -15.00
N LYS A 49 -6.65 1.75 -13.97
CA LYS A 49 -6.14 1.23 -12.70
C LYS A 49 -5.40 -0.09 -12.90
N THR A 50 -5.96 -1.00 -13.70
CA THR A 50 -5.35 -2.30 -14.01
C THR A 50 -4.02 -2.13 -14.75
N GLU A 51 -3.98 -1.25 -15.75
CA GLU A 51 -2.76 -0.92 -16.50
C GLU A 51 -1.68 -0.32 -15.58
N MET A 52 -2.07 0.63 -14.72
CA MET A 52 -1.17 1.23 -13.74
C MET A 52 -0.65 0.20 -12.73
N LEU A 53 -1.52 -0.66 -12.20
CA LEU A 53 -1.14 -1.72 -11.27
C LEU A 53 -0.17 -2.70 -11.91
N THR A 54 -0.45 -3.12 -13.15
CA THR A 54 0.42 -4.02 -13.91
C THR A 54 1.79 -3.38 -14.16
N SER A 55 1.82 -2.10 -14.52
CA SER A 55 3.06 -1.34 -14.70
C SER A 55 3.87 -1.27 -13.40
N TRP A 56 3.19 -0.99 -12.28
CA TRP A 56 3.83 -0.96 -10.96
C TRP A 56 4.38 -2.32 -10.55
N GLN A 57 3.62 -3.41 -10.73
CA GLN A 57 4.06 -4.77 -10.43
C GLN A 57 5.31 -5.16 -11.23
N LYS A 58 5.35 -4.83 -12.53
CA LYS A 58 6.54 -5.06 -13.37
C LYS A 58 7.76 -4.28 -12.86
N GLN A 59 7.58 -3.02 -12.44
CA GLN A 59 8.66 -2.22 -11.88
C GLN A 59 9.15 -2.77 -10.54
N ALA A 60 8.24 -3.22 -9.67
CA ALA A 60 8.57 -3.84 -8.39
C ALA A 60 9.35 -5.13 -8.61
N GLN A 61 8.91 -6.00 -9.52
CA GLN A 61 9.61 -7.23 -9.89
C GLN A 61 11.00 -6.94 -10.47
N ALA A 62 11.15 -5.95 -11.34
CA ALA A 62 12.45 -5.52 -11.88
C ALA A 62 13.41 -5.00 -10.79
N LYS A 63 12.87 -4.51 -9.67
CA LYS A 63 13.64 -4.12 -8.48
C LYS A 63 13.88 -5.28 -7.50
N GLY A 64 13.48 -6.50 -7.86
CA GLY A 64 13.65 -7.69 -7.02
C GLY A 64 12.65 -7.81 -5.88
N VAL A 65 11.53 -7.08 -5.93
CA VAL A 65 10.44 -7.23 -4.95
C VAL A 65 9.69 -8.52 -5.27
N SER A 66 9.70 -9.47 -4.34
CA SER A 66 8.90 -10.70 -4.39
C SER A 66 7.64 -10.52 -3.56
N THR A 67 6.48 -10.91 -4.10
CA THR A 67 5.22 -11.00 -3.37
C THR A 67 5.04 -12.35 -2.68
N ASP A 68 5.79 -13.37 -3.13
CA ASP A 68 5.63 -14.73 -2.61
C ASP A 68 6.53 -14.95 -1.40
N VAL A 69 5.93 -15.51 -0.35
CA VAL A 69 6.69 -16.09 0.76
C VAL A 69 7.48 -17.28 0.21
N PRO A 70 8.81 -17.35 0.41
CA PRO A 70 9.59 -18.48 -0.08
C PRO A 70 9.03 -19.81 0.44
N THR A 71 9.02 -20.85 -0.38
CA THR A 71 8.36 -22.13 -0.09
C THR A 71 8.81 -22.77 1.22
N ASN A 72 10.08 -22.59 1.58
CA ASN A 72 10.63 -23.09 2.84
C ASN A 72 10.13 -22.33 4.10
N PHE A 73 9.39 -21.23 3.92
CA PHE A 73 8.77 -20.44 4.99
C PHE A 73 7.23 -20.51 4.98
N GLN A 74 6.62 -21.19 4.00
CA GLN A 74 5.16 -21.29 3.93
C GLN A 74 4.63 -22.28 4.97
N GLY A 75 3.67 -21.83 5.78
CA GLY A 75 2.98 -22.68 6.78
C GLY A 75 3.84 -23.10 7.97
N ILE A 76 5.03 -22.52 8.14
CA ILE A 76 5.91 -22.81 9.29
C ILE A 76 5.94 -21.65 10.28
N VAL A 77 5.97 -21.98 11.56
CA VAL A 77 6.22 -21.01 12.63
C VAL A 77 7.73 -20.98 12.88
N VAL A 78 8.36 -19.85 12.56
CA VAL A 78 9.79 -19.62 12.85
C VAL A 78 9.89 -18.89 14.18
N SER A 79 10.30 -19.59 15.23
CA SER A 79 10.52 -18.99 16.56
C SER A 79 11.91 -18.38 16.72
N GLU A 80 12.89 -18.81 15.92
CA GLU A 80 14.26 -18.33 15.97
C GLU A 80 14.90 -18.31 14.57
N ALA A 81 15.74 -17.30 14.31
CA ALA A 81 16.57 -17.24 13.12
C ALA A 81 18.01 -17.66 13.47
N LYS A 82 18.51 -18.72 12.83
CA LYS A 82 19.91 -19.13 12.96
C LYS A 82 20.76 -18.37 11.95
N LEU A 83 21.57 -17.44 12.44
CA LEU A 83 22.46 -16.62 11.63
C LEU A 83 23.89 -17.17 11.69
N PRO A 84 24.67 -17.08 10.60
CA PRO A 84 26.08 -17.46 10.64
C PRO A 84 26.85 -16.64 11.69
N PRO A 85 27.64 -17.27 12.57
CA PRO A 85 28.26 -16.61 13.72
C PRO A 85 29.21 -15.47 13.36
N GLU A 86 29.78 -15.50 12.15
CA GLU A 86 30.68 -14.48 11.62
C GLU A 86 29.96 -13.21 11.13
N LYS A 87 28.63 -13.26 10.95
CA LYS A 87 27.84 -12.14 10.45
C LYS A 87 27.22 -11.34 11.59
N LYS A 88 27.66 -10.08 11.75
CA LYS A 88 27.01 -9.10 12.62
C LYS A 88 25.86 -8.45 11.87
N VAL A 89 24.64 -8.89 12.15
CA VAL A 89 23.43 -8.36 11.51
C VAL A 89 22.42 -7.91 12.56
N ILE A 90 21.64 -6.89 12.20
CA ILE A 90 20.51 -6.37 12.97
C ILE A 90 19.37 -6.20 11.98
N ALA A 91 18.17 -6.63 12.34
CA ALA A 91 16.96 -6.35 11.60
C ALA A 91 16.20 -5.23 12.32
N LEU A 92 15.92 -4.13 11.61
CA LEU A 92 15.02 -3.10 12.10
C LEU A 92 13.60 -3.45 11.67
N THR A 93 12.67 -3.31 12.60
CA THR A 93 11.24 -3.49 12.38
C THR A 93 10.47 -2.30 12.95
N PHE A 94 9.37 -1.94 12.30
CA PHE A 94 8.51 -0.83 12.72
C PHE A 94 7.06 -1.30 12.64
N ASP A 95 6.31 -1.13 13.72
CA ASP A 95 4.94 -1.59 13.86
C ASP A 95 3.95 -0.41 13.80
N ASP A 96 2.65 -0.70 13.82
CA ASP A 96 1.51 0.24 13.94
C ASP A 96 1.28 1.23 12.79
N GLY A 97 2.22 1.35 11.84
CA GLY A 97 2.11 2.26 10.70
C GLY A 97 1.17 1.77 9.59
N PRO A 98 1.10 2.47 8.44
CA PRO A 98 1.76 3.74 8.16
C PRO A 98 1.06 4.95 8.81
N TRP A 99 1.85 5.92 9.29
CA TRP A 99 1.38 7.22 9.79
C TRP A 99 2.09 8.35 9.04
N PRO A 100 1.36 9.34 8.48
CA PRO A 100 1.93 10.36 7.58
C PRO A 100 3.15 11.09 8.14
N ASN A 101 3.14 11.43 9.43
CA ASN A 101 4.20 12.25 10.03
C ASN A 101 5.39 11.43 10.52
N SER A 102 5.17 10.27 11.14
CA SER A 102 6.24 9.46 11.73
C SER A 102 6.85 8.51 10.72
N THR A 103 6.04 7.77 9.96
CA THR A 103 6.54 6.81 8.96
C THR A 103 7.33 7.53 7.87
N ALA A 104 6.88 8.70 7.40
CA ALA A 104 7.64 9.46 6.40
C ALA A 104 9.03 9.87 6.90
N LYS A 105 9.13 10.36 8.13
CA LYS A 105 10.42 10.72 8.75
C LYS A 105 11.34 9.52 8.92
N VAL A 106 10.78 8.37 9.31
CA VAL A 106 11.54 7.11 9.41
C VAL A 106 12.09 6.73 8.04
N LEU A 107 11.27 6.76 6.99
CA LEU A 107 11.70 6.46 5.62
C LEU A 107 12.82 7.40 5.15
N ASP A 108 12.72 8.71 5.44
CA ASP A 108 13.77 9.68 5.10
C ASP A 108 15.10 9.34 5.79
N ILE A 109 15.05 8.96 7.08
CA ILE A 109 16.24 8.57 7.85
C ILE A 109 16.84 7.27 7.30
N LEU A 110 16.02 6.25 7.04
CA LEU A 110 16.48 4.98 6.49
C LEU A 110 17.11 5.18 5.10
N GLN A 111 16.48 5.97 4.24
CA GLN A 111 17.00 6.30 2.91
C GLN A 111 18.34 7.04 2.99
N LYS A 112 18.45 8.07 3.86
CA LYS A 112 19.70 8.81 4.08
C LYS A 112 20.85 7.90 4.50
N ASN A 113 20.57 6.88 5.30
CA ASN A 113 21.56 5.93 5.79
C ASN A 113 21.70 4.68 4.90
N ARG A 114 20.93 4.58 3.79
CA ARG A 114 20.89 3.42 2.89
C ARG A 114 20.55 2.10 3.62
N ILE A 115 19.70 2.19 4.64
CA ILE A 115 19.28 1.04 5.46
C ILE A 115 17.93 0.53 4.96
N LYS A 116 17.76 -0.80 4.91
CA LYS A 116 16.48 -1.47 4.67
C LYS A 116 15.90 -1.98 5.98
N SER A 117 14.58 -2.13 6.01
CA SER A 117 13.81 -2.43 7.22
C SER A 117 12.53 -3.16 6.86
N THR A 118 11.90 -3.76 7.85
CA THR A 118 10.54 -4.33 7.73
C THR A 118 9.53 -3.41 8.42
N PHE A 119 8.37 -3.21 7.81
CA PHE A 119 7.26 -2.46 8.37
C PHE A 119 6.05 -3.38 8.55
N PHE A 120 5.67 -3.64 9.79
CA PHE A 120 4.44 -4.32 10.14
C PHE A 120 3.31 -3.29 10.10
N VAL A 121 2.48 -3.35 9.05
CA VAL A 121 1.46 -2.35 8.76
C VAL A 121 0.07 -2.79 9.21
N VAL A 122 -0.71 -1.84 9.71
CA VAL A 122 -2.12 -2.02 10.07
C VAL A 122 -2.98 -1.78 8.83
N GLY A 123 -3.86 -2.73 8.52
CA GLY A 123 -4.68 -2.69 7.29
C GLY A 123 -5.51 -1.41 7.12
N GLN A 124 -6.13 -0.93 8.20
CA GLN A 124 -6.85 0.36 8.18
C GLN A 124 -5.94 1.55 7.80
N ASN A 125 -4.70 1.55 8.26
CA ASN A 125 -3.74 2.60 7.97
C ASN A 125 -3.25 2.52 6.52
N VAL A 126 -3.06 1.31 5.99
CA VAL A 126 -2.77 1.10 4.57
C VAL A 126 -3.90 1.67 3.70
N LYS A 127 -5.16 1.41 4.06
CA LYS A 127 -6.34 1.95 3.37
C LYS A 127 -6.36 3.48 3.37
N ASN A 128 -6.01 4.09 4.51
CA ASN A 128 -6.05 5.53 4.68
C ASN A 128 -4.86 6.25 4.02
N TYR A 129 -3.70 5.58 3.93
CA TYR A 129 -2.44 6.16 3.45
C TYR A 129 -1.75 5.30 2.38
N PRO A 130 -2.44 4.95 1.27
CA PRO A 130 -1.94 3.99 0.29
C PRO A 130 -0.65 4.47 -0.39
N ASP A 131 -0.48 5.78 -0.58
CA ASP A 131 0.74 6.31 -1.19
C ASP A 131 1.96 6.20 -0.28
N LEU A 132 1.76 6.27 1.04
CA LEU A 132 2.85 6.06 2.00
C LEU A 132 3.25 4.57 2.02
N THR A 133 2.28 3.66 1.93
CA THR A 133 2.55 2.21 1.76
C THR A 133 3.30 1.92 0.47
N LYS A 134 2.88 2.52 -0.66
CA LYS A 134 3.63 2.41 -1.93
C LYS A 134 5.06 2.90 -1.75
N ARG A 135 5.26 4.02 -1.05
CA ARG A 135 6.59 4.55 -0.77
C ARG A 135 7.47 3.56 -0.01
N ILE A 136 6.95 2.90 1.03
CA ILE A 136 7.66 1.84 1.78
C ILE A 136 8.23 0.80 0.80
N VAL A 137 7.40 0.30 -0.13
CA VAL A 137 7.83 -0.69 -1.13
C VAL A 137 8.80 -0.10 -2.15
N THR A 138 8.52 1.10 -2.70
CA THR A 138 9.38 1.69 -3.74
C THR A 138 10.76 2.08 -3.22
N ASP A 139 10.86 2.40 -1.93
CA ASP A 139 12.12 2.65 -1.21
C ASP A 139 12.85 1.34 -0.86
N GLY A 140 12.28 0.18 -1.16
CA GLY A 140 12.90 -1.15 -1.06
C GLY A 140 12.82 -1.77 0.33
N HIS A 141 11.84 -1.37 1.14
CA HIS A 141 11.55 -1.98 2.44
C HIS A 141 10.58 -3.15 2.30
N THR A 142 10.57 -4.04 3.29
CA THR A 142 9.62 -5.16 3.36
C THR A 142 8.35 -4.71 4.11
N ILE A 143 7.19 -5.10 3.61
CA ILE A 143 5.91 -4.96 4.33
C ILE A 143 5.55 -6.30 4.95
N ALA A 144 5.07 -6.24 6.18
CA ALA A 144 4.53 -7.37 6.93
C ALA A 144 3.16 -7.00 7.53
N ASN A 145 2.37 -8.00 7.87
CA ASN A 145 1.00 -7.84 8.35
C ASN A 145 0.97 -7.56 9.85
N HIS A 146 0.26 -6.51 10.27
CA HIS A 146 0.05 -6.15 11.68
C HIS A 146 -1.44 -6.09 12.04
N THR A 147 -2.23 -7.04 11.53
CA THR A 147 -3.70 -7.09 11.66
C THR A 147 -4.40 -5.91 10.98
N TRP A 148 -5.72 -5.92 10.97
CA TRP A 148 -6.50 -4.88 10.29
C TRP A 148 -6.79 -3.72 11.22
N HIS A 149 -7.22 -4.01 12.45
CA HIS A 149 -7.65 -3.03 13.44
C HIS A 149 -6.65 -2.80 14.57
N HIS A 150 -5.67 -3.70 14.76
CA HIS A 150 -4.74 -3.66 15.89
C HIS A 150 -5.43 -3.61 17.28
N TRP A 151 -6.37 -4.54 17.48
CA TRP A 151 -7.12 -4.63 18.73
C TRP A 151 -6.39 -5.45 19.80
N TYR A 152 -6.44 -4.97 21.05
CA TYR A 152 -5.80 -5.56 22.23
C TYR A 152 -6.76 -6.39 23.10
N HIS A 153 -7.63 -7.19 22.48
CA HIS A 153 -8.52 -8.10 23.21
C HIS A 153 -8.44 -9.51 22.63
N HIS A 154 -8.83 -10.51 23.43
CA HIS A 154 -8.87 -11.88 22.95
C HIS A 154 -9.90 -12.03 21.83
N MET A 155 -9.42 -12.54 20.70
CA MET A 155 -10.24 -12.87 19.54
C MET A 155 -10.44 -14.38 19.47
N ASN A 156 -11.61 -14.79 18.96
CA ASN A 156 -11.76 -16.17 18.49
C ASN A 156 -10.98 -16.35 17.16
N ALA A 157 -10.77 -17.61 16.76
CA ALA A 157 -9.97 -17.93 15.58
C ALA A 157 -10.50 -17.32 14.27
N GLN A 158 -11.83 -17.18 14.13
CA GLN A 158 -12.44 -16.64 12.90
C GLN A 158 -12.15 -15.15 12.78
N VAL A 159 -12.28 -14.40 13.87
CA VAL A 159 -11.97 -12.97 13.92
C VAL A 159 -10.48 -12.75 13.70
N ALA A 160 -9.61 -13.53 14.36
CA ALA A 160 -8.17 -13.43 14.15
C ALA A 160 -7.76 -13.73 12.69
N ALA A 161 -8.39 -14.73 12.06
CA ALA A 161 -8.15 -15.03 10.65
C ALA A 161 -8.60 -13.88 9.73
N ALA A 162 -9.76 -13.27 10.01
CA ALA A 162 -10.27 -12.14 9.24
C ALA A 162 -9.35 -10.90 9.38
N GLU A 163 -8.82 -10.63 10.57
CA GLU A 163 -7.85 -9.55 10.80
C GLU A 163 -6.60 -9.69 9.93
N VAL A 164 -6.08 -10.92 9.78
CA VAL A 164 -4.91 -11.19 8.95
C VAL A 164 -5.29 -11.15 7.46
N ALA A 165 -6.37 -11.82 7.06
CA ALA A 165 -6.79 -11.91 5.66
C ALA A 165 -7.13 -10.53 5.06
N ASN A 166 -7.94 -9.72 5.77
CA ASN A 166 -8.34 -8.40 5.29
C ASN A 166 -7.14 -7.47 5.06
N THR A 167 -6.08 -7.59 5.88
CA THR A 167 -4.83 -6.83 5.69
C THR A 167 -3.96 -7.39 4.58
N GLY A 168 -4.07 -8.68 4.27
CA GLY A 168 -3.37 -9.29 3.13
C GLY A 168 -3.99 -8.96 1.78
N ASP A 169 -5.31 -8.72 1.74
CA ASP A 169 -6.08 -8.52 0.51
C ASP A 169 -6.13 -7.05 0.02
N ILE A 170 -5.59 -6.10 0.79
CA ILE A 170 -5.59 -4.66 0.46
C ILE A 170 -4.33 -4.20 -0.28
#